data_AF-A0A7W0KW45-F1
#
_entry.id   AF-A0A7W0KW45-F1
#
_cell.length_a   1.000
_cell.length_b   1.000
_cell.length_c   1.000
_cell.angle_alpha   90.00
_cell.angle_beta   90.00
_cell.angle_gamma   90.00
#
_symmetry.space_group_name_H-M   'P 1'
#
loop_
_entity.id
_entity.type
_entity.pdbx_description
1 polymer ?
#
loop_
_entity_poly.entity_id
_entity_poly.type
_entity_poly.pdbx_seq_one_letter_code
_entity_poly.pdbx_strand_id
1 'polypeptide(L)'
;MPEIAERVRVATREEGFAGGSVPNYFRKPFGPGWALVGDSGYNKDPITAQGISDAFRDAELCSTALDEAWTGRLSFEDAMSCYHRTRDAHVLPIYEFTTQLATLEAPPPEMQRLLGAVYGNRDAMDSFASVFAGTVSPVEFFDPDHIGRIMGALPVA
;
A
#
# COMPACT_ATOMS: atom_id res chain seq x y z
N MET A 1 22.78 -11.33 -8.12
CA MET A 1 23.60 -10.11 -8.17
C MET A 1 24.94 -10.36 -7.49
N PRO A 2 25.94 -10.92 -8.20
CA PRO A 2 27.25 -11.24 -7.62
C PRO A 2 27.99 -10.02 -7.04
N GLU A 3 27.86 -8.83 -7.65
CA GLU A 3 28.52 -7.62 -7.14
C GLU A 3 27.99 -7.17 -5.78
N ILE A 4 26.69 -7.34 -5.51
CA ILE A 4 26.10 -7.03 -4.20
C ILE A 4 26.63 -8.00 -3.14
N ALA A 5 26.71 -9.30 -3.48
CA ALA A 5 27.20 -10.31 -2.56
C ALA A 5 28.66 -10.06 -2.15
N GLU A 6 29.51 -9.62 -3.08
CA GLU A 6 30.91 -9.28 -2.78
C GLU A 6 30.99 -8.08 -1.83
N ARG A 7 30.22 -7.02 -2.10
CA ARG A 7 30.15 -5.83 -1.24
C ARG A 7 29.67 -6.16 0.17
N VAL A 8 28.67 -7.03 0.30
CA VAL A 8 28.15 -7.47 1.61
C VAL A 8 29.19 -8.31 2.35
N ARG A 9 29.99 -9.13 1.65
CA ARG A 9 30.99 -10.03 2.28
C ARG A 9 32.12 -9.26 2.98
N VAL A 10 32.52 -8.12 2.44
CA VAL A 10 33.58 -7.27 3.02
C VAL A 10 33.05 -6.17 3.95
N ALA A 11 31.73 -6.06 4.12
CA ALA A 11 31.12 -5.06 4.99
C ALA A 11 31.25 -5.45 6.47
N THR A 12 31.30 -4.44 7.34
CA THR A 12 31.17 -4.64 8.79
C THR A 12 29.69 -4.79 9.15
N ARG A 13 29.38 -5.85 9.91
CA ARG A 13 28.03 -6.06 10.44
C ARG A 13 27.92 -5.38 11.82
N GLU A 14 27.15 -4.30 11.88
CA GLU A 14 26.91 -3.55 13.12
C GLU A 14 25.91 -4.27 14.06
N GLU A 15 24.97 -5.05 13.53
CA GLU A 15 23.92 -5.72 14.31
C GLU A 15 23.64 -7.15 13.83
N GLY A 16 23.02 -7.98 14.68
CA GLY A 16 22.60 -9.33 14.30
C GLY A 16 21.46 -9.33 13.27
N PHE A 17 21.44 -10.31 12.36
CA PHE A 17 20.31 -10.47 11.45
C PHE A 17 19.10 -11.04 12.19
N ALA A 18 17.99 -10.31 12.13
CA ALA A 18 16.69 -10.79 12.56
C ALA A 18 15.80 -11.02 11.33
N GLY A 19 14.99 -12.07 11.38
CA GLY A 19 14.03 -12.40 10.33
C GLY A 19 12.71 -12.83 10.93
N GLY A 20 11.63 -12.59 10.19
CA GLY A 20 10.27 -12.96 10.56
C GLY A 20 9.33 -12.74 9.38
N SER A 21 8.10 -13.23 9.51
CA SER A 21 7.02 -12.94 8.56
C SER A 21 6.03 -11.96 9.16
N VAL A 22 5.41 -11.17 8.30
CA VAL A 22 4.34 -10.23 8.66
C VAL A 22 3.02 -10.80 8.16
N PRO A 23 2.02 -11.05 9.03
CA PRO A 23 0.74 -11.56 8.59
C PRO A 23 -0.09 -10.45 7.96
N ASN A 24 -0.77 -10.77 6.86
CA ASN A 24 -1.75 -9.90 6.21
C ASN A 24 -3.11 -10.05 6.91
N TYR A 25 -3.73 -8.97 7.39
CA TYR A 25 -5.06 -9.05 8.03
C TYR A 25 -5.80 -7.71 8.10
N PHE A 26 -7.11 -7.80 8.35
CA PHE A 26 -7.97 -6.71 8.82
C PHE A 26 -8.64 -7.10 10.13
N ARG A 27 -8.84 -6.12 11.01
CA ARG A 27 -9.62 -6.26 12.25
C ARG A 27 -10.64 -5.13 12.33
N LYS A 28 -11.76 -5.38 13.01
CA LYS A 28 -12.65 -4.30 13.47
C LYS A 28 -11.81 -3.35 14.34
N PRO A 29 -11.68 -2.06 13.98
CA PRO A 29 -10.68 -1.19 14.59
C PRO A 29 -11.19 -0.49 15.86
N PHE A 30 -12.33 -0.89 16.43
CA PHE A 30 -12.86 -0.27 17.64
C PHE A 30 -13.85 -1.16 18.39
N GLY A 31 -14.07 -0.81 19.66
CA GLY A 31 -15.11 -1.33 20.54
C GLY A 31 -15.31 -0.42 21.75
N PRO A 32 -16.12 -0.82 22.74
CA PRO A 32 -16.40 0.01 23.91
C PRO A 32 -15.12 0.42 24.65
N GLY A 33 -14.76 1.71 24.56
CA GLY A 33 -13.60 2.29 25.25
C GLY A 33 -12.24 2.03 24.60
N TRP A 34 -12.16 1.48 23.39
CA TRP A 34 -10.89 1.24 22.70
C TRP A 34 -10.97 1.45 21.19
N ALA A 35 -9.83 1.78 20.59
CA ALA A 35 -9.63 1.88 19.15
C ALA A 35 -8.25 1.30 18.77
N LEU A 36 -8.13 0.79 17.55
CA LEU A 36 -6.91 0.27 16.93
C LEU A 36 -6.50 1.20 15.79
N VAL A 37 -5.20 1.43 15.68
CA VAL A 37 -4.56 2.31 14.68
C VAL A 37 -3.33 1.62 14.11
N GLY A 38 -3.09 1.79 12.81
CA GLY A 38 -1.99 1.17 12.08
C GLY A 38 -2.00 -0.35 12.19
N ASP A 39 -0.81 -0.95 12.34
CA ASP A 39 -0.61 -2.40 12.41
C ASP A 39 -1.52 -3.11 13.42
N SER A 40 -1.94 -2.45 14.49
CA SER A 40 -2.83 -3.07 15.48
C SER A 40 -4.21 -3.45 14.91
N GLY A 41 -4.70 -2.70 13.91
CA GLY A 41 -6.02 -2.86 13.28
C GLY A 41 -5.97 -3.41 11.86
N TYR A 42 -4.86 -3.27 11.15
CA TYR A 42 -4.69 -3.69 9.77
C TYR A 42 -3.19 -3.85 9.47
N ASN A 43 -2.79 -4.91 8.80
CA ASN A 43 -1.39 -5.10 8.40
C ASN A 43 -1.29 -5.80 7.04
N LYS A 44 -0.21 -5.53 6.33
CA LYS A 44 0.15 -6.19 5.07
C LYS A 44 1.66 -6.36 4.91
N ASP A 45 2.06 -7.19 3.97
CA ASP A 45 3.45 -7.37 3.57
C ASP A 45 4.14 -6.01 3.28
N PRO A 46 5.35 -5.77 3.80
CA PRO A 46 6.05 -4.50 3.63
C PRO A 46 6.60 -4.25 2.22
N ILE A 47 6.44 -5.18 1.26
CA ILE A 47 6.97 -5.05 -0.11
C ILE A 47 6.54 -3.78 -0.85
N THR A 48 5.39 -3.19 -0.50
CA THR A 48 4.88 -1.93 -1.06
C THR A 48 5.19 -0.69 -0.21
N ALA A 49 5.91 -0.84 0.90
CA ALA A 49 6.39 0.24 1.77
C ALA A 49 5.32 1.22 2.31
N GLN A 50 4.10 0.75 2.55
CA GLN A 50 2.97 1.62 2.96
C GLN A 50 2.81 1.84 4.47
N GLY A 51 3.41 0.99 5.32
CA GLY A 51 2.99 0.86 6.73
C GLY A 51 3.03 2.15 7.55
N ILE A 52 4.09 2.96 7.41
CA ILE A 52 4.21 4.23 8.14
C ILE A 52 3.15 5.24 7.69
N SER A 53 2.94 5.37 6.38
CA SER A 53 1.92 6.27 5.82
C SER A 53 0.52 5.86 6.26
N ASP A 54 0.24 4.56 6.26
CA ASP A 54 -1.04 4.01 6.74
C ASP A 54 -1.25 4.29 8.23
N ALA A 55 -0.21 4.14 9.06
CA ALA A 55 -0.32 4.42 10.49
C ALA A 55 -0.67 5.89 10.78
N PHE A 56 -0.06 6.84 10.05
CA PHE A 56 -0.40 8.26 10.19
C PHE A 56 -1.82 8.58 9.73
N ARG A 57 -2.22 8.05 8.58
CA ARG A 57 -3.59 8.22 8.05
C ARG A 57 -4.63 7.62 8.99
N ASP A 58 -4.39 6.42 9.51
CA ASP A 58 -5.28 5.76 10.47
C ASP A 58 -5.38 6.56 11.77
N ALA A 59 -4.27 7.14 12.25
CA ALA A 59 -4.25 7.99 13.44
C ALA A 59 -5.09 9.26 13.25
N GLU A 60 -4.96 9.92 12.10
CA GLU A 60 -5.74 11.10 11.74
C GLU A 60 -7.24 10.79 11.69
N LEU A 61 -7.63 9.75 10.95
CA LEU A 61 -9.04 9.34 10.85
C LEU A 61 -9.63 8.94 12.22
N CYS A 62 -8.88 8.19 13.03
CA CYS A 62 -9.31 7.79 14.35
C CYS A 62 -9.48 9.00 15.29
N SER A 63 -8.52 9.94 15.28
CA SER A 63 -8.58 11.14 16.12
C SER A 63 -9.76 12.05 15.73
N THR A 64 -10.07 12.15 14.43
CA THR A 64 -11.23 12.88 13.93
C THR A 64 -12.54 12.26 14.40
N ALA A 65 -12.67 10.93 14.30
CA ALA A 65 -13.86 10.21 14.77
C ALA A 65 -14.06 10.35 16.30
N LEU A 66 -12.97 10.34 17.08
CA LEU A 66 -13.02 10.57 18.52
C LEU A 66 -13.49 12.00 18.85
N ASP A 67 -13.00 13.01 18.13
CA ASP A 67 -13.46 14.40 18.30
C ASP A 67 -14.95 14.55 17.98
N GLU A 68 -15.43 13.96 16.88
CA GLU A 68 -16.85 13.96 16.52
C GLU A 68 -17.73 13.32 17.61
N ALA A 69 -17.27 12.21 18.18
CA ALA A 69 -17.97 11.52 19.26
C ALA A 69 -17.97 12.34 20.57
N TRP A 70 -16.81 12.90 20.97
CA TRP A 70 -16.67 13.62 22.23
C TRP A 70 -17.35 14.99 22.23
N THR A 71 -17.42 15.64 21.07
CA THR A 71 -18.17 16.89 20.90
C THR A 71 -19.67 16.65 20.73
N GLY A 72 -20.12 15.40 20.66
CA GLY A 72 -21.53 15.02 20.51
C GLY A 72 -22.10 15.28 19.10
N ARG A 73 -21.24 15.49 18.09
CA ARG A 73 -21.68 15.63 16.69
C ARG A 73 -22.25 14.33 16.14
N LEU A 74 -21.65 13.20 16.55
CA LEU A 74 -22.10 11.85 16.23
C LEU A 74 -22.07 10.99 17.49
N SER A 75 -22.78 9.86 17.46
CA SER A 75 -22.57 8.82 18.47
C SER A 75 -21.18 8.19 18.29
N PHE A 76 -20.60 7.61 19.36
CA PHE A 76 -19.33 6.89 19.26
C PHE A 76 -19.38 5.77 18.21
N GLU A 77 -20.47 5.01 18.18
CA GLU A 77 -20.62 3.91 17.21
C GLU A 77 -20.66 4.43 15.78
N ASP A 78 -21.37 5.54 15.50
CA ASP A 78 -21.47 6.11 14.16
C ASP A 78 -20.13 6.68 13.67
N ALA A 79 -19.47 7.48 14.51
CA ALA A 79 -18.17 8.08 14.19
C ALA A 79 -17.10 7.01 13.95
N MET A 80 -16.99 6.03 14.85
CA MET A 80 -16.00 4.96 14.72
C MET A 80 -16.33 3.98 13.59
N SER A 81 -17.61 3.77 13.29
CA SER A 81 -18.02 3.03 12.09
C SER A 81 -17.65 3.78 10.80
N CYS A 82 -17.71 5.12 10.81
CA CYS A 82 -17.24 5.94 9.70
C CYS A 82 -15.72 5.81 9.50
N TYR A 83 -14.94 5.92 10.59
CA TYR A 83 -13.50 5.64 10.57
C TYR A 83 -13.19 4.26 9.97
N HIS A 84 -13.84 3.21 10.49
CA HIS A 84 -13.63 1.85 10.02
C HIS A 84 -13.85 1.69 8.52
N ARG A 85 -15.03 2.13 8.01
CA ARG A 85 -15.35 2.02 6.59
C ARG A 85 -14.39 2.84 5.71
N THR A 86 -14.04 4.05 6.14
CA THR A 86 -13.14 4.94 5.39
C THR A 86 -11.73 4.35 5.31
N ARG A 87 -11.22 3.85 6.43
CA ARG A 87 -9.91 3.19 6.52
C ARG A 87 -9.85 1.98 5.60
N ASP A 88 -10.80 1.04 5.74
CA ASP A 88 -10.83 -0.19 4.95
C ASP A 88 -10.99 0.10 3.45
N ALA A 89 -11.90 1.01 3.07
CA ALA A 89 -12.10 1.39 1.67
C ALA A 89 -10.84 1.99 1.03
N HIS A 90 -10.07 2.79 1.78
CA HIS A 90 -8.84 3.38 1.29
C HIS A 90 -7.73 2.33 1.07
N VAL A 91 -7.55 1.41 2.02
CA VAL A 91 -6.40 0.49 1.98
C VAL A 91 -6.66 -0.81 1.24
N LEU A 92 -7.92 -1.19 0.99
CA LEU A 92 -8.26 -2.46 0.35
C LEU A 92 -7.61 -2.62 -1.05
N PRO A 93 -7.63 -1.63 -1.95
CA PRO A 93 -6.99 -1.76 -3.26
C PRO A 93 -5.49 -2.06 -3.17
N ILE A 94 -4.76 -1.30 -2.34
CA ILE A 94 -3.32 -1.51 -2.17
C ILE A 94 -3.01 -2.79 -1.40
N TYR A 95 -3.90 -3.24 -0.50
CA TYR A 95 -3.78 -4.53 0.18
C TYR A 95 -3.85 -5.70 -0.82
N GLU A 96 -4.85 -5.72 -1.69
CA GLU A 96 -5.01 -6.77 -2.68
C GLU A 96 -3.83 -6.79 -3.66
N PHE A 97 -3.42 -5.61 -4.14
CA PHE A 97 -2.22 -5.50 -4.97
C PHE A 97 -0.97 -6.01 -4.26
N THR A 98 -0.79 -5.64 -2.99
CA THR A 98 0.37 -6.07 -2.19
C THR A 98 0.38 -7.58 -1.97
N THR A 99 -0.76 -8.19 -1.68
CA THR A 99 -0.83 -9.66 -1.45
C THR A 99 -0.52 -10.45 -2.71
N GLN A 100 -0.90 -9.95 -3.90
CA GLN A 100 -0.49 -10.52 -5.18
C GLN A 100 1.01 -10.35 -5.42
N LEU A 101 1.56 -9.16 -5.16
CA LEU A 101 2.99 -8.89 -5.35
C LEU A 101 3.87 -9.72 -4.40
N ALA A 102 3.40 -9.95 -3.17
CA ALA A 102 4.10 -10.71 -2.14
C ALA A 102 4.24 -12.21 -2.44
N THR A 103 3.53 -12.75 -3.44
CA THR A 103 3.75 -14.14 -3.90
C THR A 103 5.12 -14.30 -4.57
N LEU A 104 5.70 -13.20 -5.06
CA LEU A 104 6.93 -13.16 -5.84
C LEU A 104 6.90 -14.07 -7.08
N GLU A 105 5.70 -14.44 -7.54
CA GLU A 105 5.53 -15.15 -8.80
C GLU A 105 5.90 -14.25 -9.97
N ALA A 106 6.37 -14.87 -11.06
CA ALA A 106 6.67 -14.12 -12.26
C ALA A 106 5.40 -13.40 -12.76
N PRO A 107 5.46 -12.09 -13.09
CA PRO A 107 4.29 -11.39 -13.58
C PRO A 107 3.73 -12.07 -14.84
N PRO A 108 2.40 -12.13 -15.02
CA PRO A 108 1.80 -12.65 -16.24
C PRO A 108 2.30 -11.90 -17.50
N PRO A 109 2.30 -12.51 -18.69
CA PRO A 109 2.83 -11.89 -19.91
C PRO A 109 2.23 -10.50 -20.23
N GLU A 110 0.96 -10.29 -19.91
CA GLU A 110 0.30 -8.98 -20.06
C GLU A 110 0.91 -7.91 -19.16
N MET A 111 1.15 -8.24 -17.89
CA MET A 111 1.80 -7.35 -16.94
C MET A 111 3.25 -7.07 -17.33
N GLN A 112 3.98 -8.08 -17.85
CA GLN A 112 5.34 -7.88 -18.36
C GLN A 112 5.36 -6.88 -19.54
N ARG A 113 4.40 -6.99 -20.48
CA ARG A 113 4.27 -6.03 -21.59
C ARG A 113 3.96 -4.62 -21.08
N LEU A 114 3.04 -4.50 -20.12
CA LEU A 114 2.71 -3.21 -19.51
C LEU A 114 3.93 -2.57 -18.84
N LEU A 115 4.66 -3.31 -18.00
CA LEU A 115 5.88 -2.82 -17.36
C LEU A 115 6.97 -2.45 -18.37
N GLY A 116 7.06 -3.21 -19.47
CA GLY A 116 7.92 -2.86 -20.60
C GLY A 116 7.52 -1.56 -21.30
N ALA A 117 6.22 -1.27 -21.41
CA ALA A 117 5.70 -0.02 -21.99
C ALA A 117 5.84 1.18 -21.06
N VAL A 118 5.78 0.95 -19.74
CA VAL A 118 6.08 1.96 -18.72
C VAL A 118 7.55 2.38 -18.83
N TYR A 119 8.46 1.43 -19.07
CA TYR A 119 9.89 1.71 -19.19
C TYR A 119 10.19 2.66 -20.37
N GLY A 120 10.81 3.80 -20.07
CA GLY A 120 11.16 4.81 -21.08
C GLY A 120 10.04 5.82 -21.40
N ASN A 121 8.84 5.63 -20.83
CA ASN A 121 7.76 6.61 -20.87
C ASN A 121 7.66 7.32 -19.52
N ARG A 122 8.14 8.57 -19.45
CA ARG A 122 8.24 9.32 -18.19
C ARG A 122 6.89 9.47 -17.47
N ASP A 123 5.83 9.81 -18.19
CA ASP A 123 4.51 10.00 -17.59
C ASP A 123 3.95 8.69 -17.01
N ALA A 124 4.19 7.57 -17.70
CA ALA A 124 3.80 6.25 -17.22
C ALA A 124 4.65 5.81 -16.01
N MET A 125 5.96 6.11 -16.01
CA MET A 125 6.85 5.85 -14.87
C MET A 125 6.43 6.64 -13.64
N ASP A 126 6.15 7.94 -13.81
CA ASP A 126 5.71 8.81 -12.73
C ASP A 126 4.37 8.31 -12.16
N SER A 127 3.42 7.94 -13.03
CA SER A 127 2.15 7.34 -12.60
C SER A 127 2.32 6.01 -11.87
N PHE A 128 3.22 5.13 -12.33
CA PHE A 128 3.51 3.86 -11.65
C PHE A 128 4.17 4.08 -10.28
N ALA A 129 5.11 5.02 -10.18
CA ALA A 129 5.73 5.41 -8.92
C ALA A 129 4.69 5.99 -7.94
N SER A 130 3.71 6.76 -8.44
CA SER A 130 2.62 7.31 -7.65
C SER A 130 1.73 6.25 -6.97
N VAL A 131 1.66 5.03 -7.51
CA VAL A 131 0.98 3.89 -6.85
C VAL A 131 1.71 3.53 -5.55
N PHE A 132 3.04 3.39 -5.59
CA PHE A 132 3.84 3.11 -4.39
C PHE A 132 3.94 4.31 -3.45
N ALA A 133 3.81 5.53 -3.96
CA ALA A 133 3.68 6.71 -3.11
C ALA A 133 2.32 6.79 -2.39
N GLY A 134 1.35 5.93 -2.74
CA GLY A 134 -0.01 5.94 -2.18
C GLY A 134 -0.86 7.12 -2.66
N THR A 135 -0.45 7.79 -3.73
CA THR A 135 -1.15 8.96 -4.31
C THR A 135 -2.10 8.61 -5.45
N VAL A 136 -1.90 7.44 -6.06
CA VAL A 136 -2.77 6.85 -7.09
C VAL A 136 -3.16 5.46 -6.62
N SER A 137 -4.44 5.12 -6.76
CA SER A 137 -4.91 3.76 -6.43
C SER A 137 -4.41 2.77 -7.48
N PRO A 138 -4.00 1.53 -7.10
CA PRO A 138 -3.76 0.48 -8.07
C PRO A 138 -4.93 0.26 -9.04
N VAL A 139 -6.17 0.40 -8.56
CA VAL A 139 -7.38 0.23 -9.39
C VAL A 139 -7.43 1.29 -10.50
N GLU A 140 -7.03 2.53 -10.21
CA GLU A 140 -6.96 3.60 -11.20
C GLU A 140 -5.79 3.37 -12.17
N PHE A 141 -4.63 2.95 -11.66
CA PHE A 141 -3.47 2.70 -12.50
C PHE A 141 -3.72 1.56 -13.50
N PHE A 142 -4.34 0.47 -13.04
CA PHE A 142 -4.65 -0.71 -13.86
C PHE A 142 -6.00 -0.63 -14.57
N ASP A 143 -6.65 0.54 -14.56
CA ASP A 143 -7.87 0.74 -15.35
C ASP A 143 -7.58 0.51 -16.85
N PRO A 144 -8.45 -0.21 -17.59
CA PRO A 144 -8.23 -0.51 -19.00
C PRO A 144 -7.98 0.72 -19.88
N ASP A 145 -8.64 1.85 -19.61
CA ASP A 145 -8.46 3.08 -20.38
C ASP A 145 -7.10 3.73 -20.09
N HIS A 146 -6.62 3.63 -18.84
CA HIS A 146 -5.29 4.09 -18.49
C HIS A 146 -4.20 3.21 -19.10
N ILE A 147 -4.35 1.89 -19.02
CA ILE A 147 -3.47 0.92 -19.70
C ILE A 147 -3.43 1.20 -21.20
N GLY A 148 -4.58 1.42 -21.84
CA GLY A 148 -4.68 1.72 -23.27
C GLY A 148 -3.86 2.96 -23.67
N ARG A 149 -3.87 4.00 -22.83
CA ARG A 149 -3.04 5.20 -23.04
C ARG A 149 -1.54 4.92 -22.93
N ILE A 150 -1.12 4.14 -21.94
CA ILE A 150 0.29 3.75 -21.77
C ILE A 150 0.76 2.93 -22.98
N MET A 151 -0.03 1.94 -23.39
CA MET A 151 0.30 1.03 -24.49
C MET A 151 0.29 1.74 -25.86
N GLY A 152 -0.58 2.73 -26.06
CA GLY A 152 -0.66 3.51 -27.30
C GLY A 152 0.43 4.58 -27.45
N ALA A 153 1.13 4.95 -26.37
CA ALA A 153 2.21 5.93 -26.38
C ALA A 153 3.57 5.35 -26.78
N LEU A 154 3.66 4.04 -27.02
CA LEU A 154 4.88 3.40 -27.51
C LEU A 154 5.20 3.91 -28.93
N PRO A 155 6.41 4.42 -29.20
CA PRO A 155 6.84 4.69 -30.56
C PRO A 155 6.81 3.39 -31.36
N VAL A 156 6.20 3.41 -32.55
CA VAL A 156 6.39 2.34 -33.52
C VAL A 156 7.88 2.31 -33.85
N ALA A 157 8.54 1.21 -33.50
CA ALA A 157 9.94 0.96 -33.81
C ALA A 157 10.17 0.84 -35.32
#